data_AF-A0A643BS48-F1
#
_entry.id   AF-A0A643BS48-F1
#
_cell.length_a   1.000
_cell.length_b   1.000
_cell.length_c   1.000
_cell.angle_alpha   90.00
_cell.angle_beta   90.00
_cell.angle_gamma   90.00
#
_symmetry.space_group_name_H-M   'P 1'
#
loop_
_entity.id
_entity.type
_entity.pdbx_description
1 polymer ?
#
loop_
_entity_poly.entity_id
_entity_poly.type
_entity_poly.pdbx_seq_one_letter_code
_entity_poly.pdbx_strand_id
1 'polypeptide(L)'
;FYTENVGIPHFPQDFEVAKYNTLEKLKKEQPVFQVGTEGGKETAMVELRCPQSPEDPGDHSFLISAHFLLADGIETRRQFSVKKTSADASEYYENYIEELKKQGFPLREHLAPEATQLASEKLQALLSEEAVNSSVLSPEVSGLVEMLWVEALGLPGHTVLRPVHSTSLNDVSKAEGILLLVKEVLRNGETEEQVQTMMAEFYRLIPHRATPAEKVSLRLLAKKEDLCLVSLCAVEFSLQFVGGREEGSFHI
;
A
#
# COMPACT_ATOMS: atom_id res chain seq x y z
N PHE A 1 29.96 -6.64 17.36
CA PHE A 1 29.98 -5.50 16.43
C PHE A 1 31.39 -5.35 15.88
N TYR A 2 31.55 -5.14 14.58
CA TYR A 2 32.77 -4.61 14.00
C TYR A 2 32.58 -3.10 13.81
N THR A 3 33.46 -2.29 14.41
CA THR A 3 33.60 -0.86 14.15
C THR A 3 34.57 -0.67 12.99
N GLU A 4 34.21 0.19 12.04
CA GLU A 4 34.86 0.33 10.73
C GLU A 4 36.37 0.65 10.83
N ASN A 5 37.19 -0.38 10.58
CA ASN A 5 38.51 -0.30 9.94
C ASN A 5 38.90 -1.65 9.29
N VAL A 6 37.92 -2.55 9.11
CA VAL A 6 38.08 -3.83 8.43
C VAL A 6 36.93 -3.90 7.44
N GLY A 7 37.27 -4.16 6.18
CA GLY A 7 36.42 -3.95 5.00
C GLY A 7 34.96 -4.34 5.20
N ILE A 8 34.08 -3.49 4.64
CA ILE A 8 32.64 -3.76 4.50
C ILE A 8 32.50 -5.20 4.01
N PRO A 9 31.80 -6.09 4.74
CA PRO A 9 31.53 -7.43 4.24
C PRO A 9 30.88 -7.30 2.87
N HIS A 10 31.43 -7.96 1.86
CA HIS A 10 30.90 -7.90 0.50
C HIS A 10 29.49 -8.51 0.50
N PHE A 11 28.49 -7.66 0.65
CA PHE A 11 27.09 -8.07 0.66
C PHE A 11 26.56 -8.04 -0.78
N PRO A 12 25.80 -9.05 -1.22
CA PRO A 12 25.21 -9.05 -2.54
C PRO A 12 24.35 -7.79 -2.73
N GLN A 13 24.46 -7.14 -3.90
CA GLN A 13 23.60 -6.00 -4.25
C GLN A 13 22.13 -6.43 -4.43
N ASP A 14 21.88 -7.74 -4.56
CA ASP A 14 20.55 -8.29 -4.73
C ASP A 14 19.92 -8.74 -3.40
N PHE A 15 19.29 -7.79 -2.71
CA PHE A 15 18.64 -8.00 -1.43
C PHE A 15 17.25 -7.37 -1.38
N GLU A 16 16.44 -7.77 -0.41
CA GLU A 16 15.18 -7.11 -0.06
C GLU A 16 15.30 -6.49 1.34
N VAL A 17 14.60 -5.38 1.57
CA VAL A 17 14.55 -4.73 2.87
C VAL A 17 13.38 -5.32 3.65
N ALA A 18 13.68 -6.13 4.66
CA ALA A 18 12.67 -6.84 5.44
C ALA A 18 12.10 -5.99 6.59
N LYS A 19 12.94 -5.16 7.24
CA LYS A 19 12.53 -4.21 8.29
C LYS A 19 13.44 -2.99 8.27
N TYR A 20 12.89 -1.84 8.65
CA TYR A 20 13.68 -0.62 8.87
C TYR A 20 13.12 0.23 10.01
N ASN A 21 13.97 1.00 10.67
CA ASN A 21 13.57 1.98 11.69
C ASN A 21 14.50 3.18 11.67
N THR A 22 13.93 4.36 11.91
CA THR A 22 14.68 5.60 12.16
C THR A 22 14.58 5.95 13.63
N LEU A 23 15.71 6.29 14.25
CA LEU A 23 15.78 6.73 15.64
C LEU A 23 16.56 8.04 15.72
N GLU A 24 16.19 8.92 16.65
CA GLU A 24 16.77 10.26 16.75
C GLU A 24 17.11 10.59 18.20
N LYS A 25 18.32 11.06 18.44
CA LYS A 25 18.80 11.51 19.74
C LYS A 25 19.11 13.00 19.70
N LEU A 26 18.44 13.76 20.55
CA LEU A 26 18.75 15.16 20.80
C LEU A 26 19.82 15.24 21.89
N LYS A 27 21.01 15.78 21.59
CA LYS A 27 21.97 16.11 22.65
C LYS A 27 21.42 17.31 23.41
N LYS A 28 21.12 17.12 24.70
CA LYS A 28 20.75 18.22 25.60
C LYS A 28 21.92 19.20 25.69
N GLU A 29 21.63 20.49 25.59
CA GLU A 29 22.60 21.55 25.87
C GLU A 29 23.16 21.36 27.29
N GLN A 30 24.48 21.30 27.43
CA GLN A 30 25.10 21.45 28.74
C GLN A 30 24.91 22.90 29.20
N PRO A 31 24.63 23.17 30.48
CA PRO A 31 24.49 24.54 30.96
C PRO A 31 25.84 25.26 30.88
N VAL A 32 25.93 26.13 29.87
CA VAL A 32 26.73 27.36 29.71
C VAL A 32 28.00 27.46 30.57
N PHE A 33 29.15 27.33 29.90
CA PHE A 33 30.15 28.41 29.82
C PHE A 33 31.00 28.22 28.56
N GLN A 34 30.36 28.34 27.39
CA GLN A 34 31.03 28.74 26.14
C GLN A 34 30.01 29.04 25.06
N VAL A 35 30.21 30.19 24.41
CA VAL A 35 29.39 30.70 23.31
C VAL A 35 29.68 29.87 22.06
N GLY A 36 28.65 29.24 21.51
CA GLY A 36 28.61 28.81 20.10
C GLY A 36 28.86 27.33 19.83
N THR A 37 27.91 26.45 20.15
CA THR A 37 27.58 25.29 19.28
C THR A 37 26.13 24.88 19.58
N GLU A 38 25.25 24.96 18.57
CA GLU A 38 23.86 24.48 18.65
C GLU A 38 23.82 23.01 19.11
N GLY A 39 22.84 22.65 19.95
CA GLY A 39 22.66 21.29 20.43
C GLY A 39 22.61 20.27 19.27
N GLY A 40 23.60 19.39 19.21
CA GLY A 40 23.75 18.47 18.09
C GLY A 40 22.68 17.38 18.07
N LYS A 41 21.94 17.27 16.96
CA LYS A 41 21.04 16.16 16.63
C LYS A 41 21.83 14.96 16.07
N GLU A 42 21.54 13.75 16.54
CA GLU A 42 22.13 12.51 16.00
C GLU A 42 21.01 11.59 15.52
N THR A 43 21.09 11.15 14.27
CA THR A 43 20.05 10.29 13.64
C THR A 43 20.62 8.92 13.33
N ALA A 44 19.89 7.85 13.61
CA ALA A 44 20.24 6.48 13.31
C ALA A 44 19.20 5.86 12.38
N MET A 45 19.65 5.31 11.25
CA MET A 45 18.86 4.47 10.35
C MET A 45 19.31 3.03 10.54
N VAL A 46 18.38 2.13 10.88
CA VAL A 46 18.63 0.70 11.00
C VAL A 46 17.83 -0.03 9.93
N GLU A 47 18.49 -0.90 9.18
CA GLU A 47 17.89 -1.72 8.13
C GLU A 47 18.24 -3.19 8.34
N LEU A 48 17.25 -4.06 8.18
CA LEU A 48 17.40 -5.50 8.06
C LEU A 48 17.20 -5.89 6.59
N ARG A 49 18.23 -6.51 6.00
CA ARG A 49 18.24 -6.95 4.61
C ARG A 49 18.25 -8.47 4.55
N CYS A 50 17.45 -9.04 3.64
CA CYS A 50 17.41 -10.46 3.34
C CYS A 50 17.81 -10.74 1.87
N PRO A 51 18.42 -11.89 1.57
CA PRO A 51 18.75 -12.26 0.20
C PRO A 51 17.47 -12.52 -0.63
N GLN A 52 17.44 -12.10 -1.91
CA GLN A 52 16.27 -12.30 -2.79
C GLN A 52 16.16 -13.72 -3.37
N SER A 53 17.27 -14.47 -3.44
CA SER A 53 17.27 -15.82 -3.99
C SER A 53 17.82 -16.86 -3.00
N PRO A 54 17.09 -17.95 -2.74
CA PRO A 54 17.58 -19.12 -2.02
C PRO A 54 18.49 -20.04 -2.86
N GLU A 55 18.84 -19.65 -4.10
CA GLU A 55 19.49 -20.54 -5.07
C GLU A 55 21.02 -20.52 -5.03
N ASP A 56 21.64 -19.57 -4.30
CA ASP A 56 23.09 -19.51 -4.12
C ASP A 56 23.49 -19.90 -2.68
N PRO A 57 23.92 -21.16 -2.43
CA PRO A 57 24.15 -21.71 -1.09
C PRO A 57 25.34 -21.11 -0.32
N GLY A 58 26.06 -20.15 -0.92
CA GLY A 58 27.30 -19.60 -0.37
C GLY A 58 27.14 -18.49 0.67
N ASP A 59 26.06 -17.70 0.63
CA ASP A 59 25.94 -16.50 1.47
C ASP A 59 24.48 -16.08 1.72
N HIS A 60 23.66 -17.00 2.25
CA HIS A 60 22.29 -16.69 2.74
C HIS A 60 22.30 -15.93 4.07
N SER A 61 23.07 -14.86 4.11
CA SER A 61 23.24 -14.08 5.32
C SER A 61 22.26 -12.92 5.35
N PHE A 62 21.55 -12.78 6.47
CA PHE A 62 20.78 -11.59 6.79
C PHE A 62 21.72 -10.51 7.30
N LEU A 63 21.60 -9.31 6.78
CA LEU A 63 22.44 -8.18 7.17
C LEU A 63 21.61 -7.16 7.94
N ILE A 64 22.04 -6.86 9.16
CA ILE A 64 21.56 -5.71 9.92
C ILE A 64 22.61 -4.61 9.74
N SER A 65 22.21 -3.50 9.15
CA SER A 65 23.05 -2.31 8.99
C SER A 65 22.47 -1.15 9.78
N ALA A 66 23.33 -0.42 10.49
CA ALA A 66 22.96 0.77 11.22
C ALA A 66 23.87 1.92 10.82
N HIS A 67 23.28 2.97 10.29
CA HIS A 67 23.95 4.17 9.80
C HIS A 67 23.58 5.35 10.68
N PHE A 68 24.58 6.00 11.24
CA PHE A 68 24.43 7.13 12.16
C PHE A 68 24.91 8.38 11.45
N LEU A 69 24.13 9.45 11.54
CA LEU A 69 24.44 10.78 11.04
C LEU A 69 24.55 11.74 12.22
N LEU A 70 25.71 12.36 12.38
CA LEU A 70 25.98 13.39 13.38
C LEU A 70 25.51 14.76 12.87
N ALA A 71 25.32 15.70 13.80
CA ALA A 71 24.69 17.00 13.57
C ALA A 71 25.37 17.89 12.52
N ASP A 72 26.63 17.64 12.20
CA ASP A 72 27.38 18.37 11.17
C ASP A 72 27.14 17.86 9.75
N GLY A 73 26.43 16.74 9.60
CA GLY A 73 26.14 16.10 8.31
C GLY A 73 27.36 15.51 7.60
N ILE A 74 28.55 15.59 8.21
CA ILE A 74 29.83 15.21 7.60
C ILE A 74 30.31 13.87 8.17
N GLU A 75 30.09 13.63 9.47
CA GLU A 75 30.53 12.39 10.11
C GLU A 75 29.41 11.35 10.12
N THR A 76 29.64 10.24 9.41
CA THR A 76 28.76 9.07 9.45
C THR A 76 29.44 7.89 10.11
N ARG A 77 28.80 7.29 11.11
CA ARG A 77 29.25 6.01 11.68
C ARG A 77 28.39 4.89 11.11
N ARG A 78 29.01 3.78 10.71
CA ARG A 78 28.30 2.59 10.23
C ARG A 78 28.57 1.39 11.13
N GLN A 79 27.57 0.56 11.34
CA GLN A 79 27.67 -0.69 12.07
C GLN A 79 26.95 -1.78 11.27
N PHE A 80 27.58 -2.95 11.20
CA PHE A 80 27.03 -4.09 10.47
C PHE A 80 27.04 -5.34 11.35
N SER A 81 26.01 -6.17 11.20
CA SER A 81 25.89 -7.47 11.85
C SER A 81 25.30 -8.45 10.86
N VAL A 82 25.99 -9.58 10.67
CA VAL A 82 25.61 -10.62 9.73
C VAL A 82 25.06 -11.82 10.51
N LYS A 83 23.90 -12.33 10.11
CA LYS A 83 23.20 -13.45 10.76
C LYS A 83 22.87 -14.53 9.73
N LYS A 84 22.97 -15.80 10.12
CA LYS A 84 22.77 -16.93 9.21
C LYS A 84 21.32 -17.37 9.08
N THR A 85 20.48 -17.00 10.03
CA THR A 85 19.07 -17.39 10.06
C THR A 85 18.18 -16.16 10.21
N SER A 86 16.95 -16.24 9.69
CA SER A 86 15.96 -15.18 9.80
C SER A 86 15.52 -14.96 11.26
N ALA A 87 15.48 -16.03 12.06
CA ALA A 87 15.15 -15.98 13.48
C ALA A 87 16.22 -15.17 14.25
N ASP A 88 17.50 -15.53 14.10
CA ASP A 88 18.59 -14.81 14.75
C ASP A 88 18.67 -13.35 14.27
N ALA A 89 18.36 -13.10 13.00
CA ALA A 89 18.34 -11.77 12.43
C ALA A 89 17.23 -10.89 13.01
N SER A 90 16.02 -11.45 13.11
CA SER A 90 14.85 -10.75 13.64
C SER A 90 15.01 -10.47 15.13
N GLU A 91 15.42 -11.47 15.92
CA GLU A 91 15.68 -11.31 17.35
C GLU A 91 16.79 -10.28 17.60
N TYR A 92 17.88 -10.35 16.84
CA TYR A 92 18.97 -9.39 16.97
C TYR A 92 18.54 -7.97 16.59
N TYR A 93 17.76 -7.82 15.52
CA TYR A 93 17.24 -6.53 15.09
C TYR A 93 16.40 -5.89 16.20
N GLU A 94 15.45 -6.62 16.76
CA GLU A 94 14.56 -6.11 17.81
C GLU A 94 15.33 -5.75 19.08
N ASN A 95 16.23 -6.63 19.52
CA ASN A 95 17.12 -6.34 20.65
C ASN A 95 18.00 -5.11 20.40
N TYR A 96 18.49 -4.93 19.17
CA TYR A 96 19.33 -3.79 18.83
C TYR A 96 18.56 -2.47 18.85
N ILE A 97 17.31 -2.46 18.37
CA ILE A 97 16.42 -1.30 18.48
C ILE A 97 16.18 -0.94 19.95
N GLU A 98 15.93 -1.92 20.82
CA GLU A 98 15.76 -1.68 22.26
C GLU A 98 17.04 -1.15 22.92
N GLU A 99 18.22 -1.65 22.53
CA GLU A 99 19.49 -1.10 23.00
C GLU A 99 19.71 0.35 22.54
N LEU A 100 19.31 0.71 21.33
CA LEU A 100 19.38 2.10 20.87
C LEU A 100 18.40 3.01 21.65
N LYS A 101 17.20 2.53 21.95
CA LYS A 101 16.25 3.25 22.82
C LYS A 101 16.84 3.51 24.20
N LYS A 102 17.48 2.50 24.82
CA LYS A 102 18.19 2.65 26.11
C LYS A 102 19.33 3.67 26.03
N GLN A 103 20.01 3.76 24.89
CA GLN A 103 21.07 4.74 24.63
C GLN A 103 20.54 6.17 24.38
N GLY A 104 19.22 6.36 24.43
CA GLY A 104 18.57 7.66 24.28
C GLY A 104 18.21 8.01 22.84
N PHE A 105 18.07 7.02 21.96
CA PHE A 105 17.51 7.18 20.61
C PHE A 105 16.05 6.72 20.60
N PRO A 106 15.07 7.57 20.94
CA PRO A 106 13.66 7.24 20.73
C PRO A 106 13.35 6.95 19.26
N LEU A 107 12.35 6.09 19.05
CA LEU A 107 11.87 5.75 17.72
C LEU A 107 11.17 6.97 17.09
N ARG A 108 11.42 7.20 15.80
CA ARG A 108 10.72 8.21 15.01
C ARG A 108 9.69 7.52 14.11
N GLU A 109 8.44 7.92 14.22
CA GLU A 109 7.34 7.42 13.36
C GLU A 109 7.48 7.91 11.92
N HIS A 110 8.01 9.13 11.75
CA HIS A 110 8.20 9.74 10.45
C HIS A 110 9.68 9.69 10.07
N LEU A 111 9.99 9.39 8.81
CA LEU A 111 11.34 9.53 8.29
C LEU A 111 11.70 11.00 8.13
N ALA A 112 12.88 11.38 8.61
CA ALA A 112 13.43 12.70 8.34
C ALA A 112 14.10 12.66 6.94
N PRO A 113 13.96 13.69 6.09
CA PRO A 113 14.59 13.70 4.76
C PRO A 113 16.11 13.46 4.80
N GLU A 114 16.76 13.90 5.87
CA GLU A 114 18.19 13.69 6.12
C GLU A 114 18.52 12.22 6.43
N ALA A 115 17.58 11.49 7.05
CA ALA A 115 17.72 10.07 7.33
C ALA A 115 17.58 9.21 6.07
N THR A 116 16.79 9.67 5.08
CA THR A 116 16.63 8.98 3.78
C THR A 116 17.97 8.84 3.05
N GLN A 117 18.89 9.79 3.21
CA GLN A 117 20.23 9.71 2.61
C GLN A 117 21.08 8.57 3.21
N LEU A 118 20.75 8.11 4.41
CA LEU A 118 21.42 6.98 5.07
C LEU A 118 20.85 5.63 4.64
N ALA A 119 19.67 5.64 4.03
CA ALA A 119 18.99 4.45 3.58
C ALA A 119 19.66 3.87 2.33
N SER A 120 19.57 2.55 2.15
CA SER A 120 19.98 1.89 0.92
C SER A 120 19.10 2.33 -0.26
N GLU A 121 19.62 2.24 -1.50
CA GLU A 121 18.86 2.62 -2.72
C GLU A 121 17.51 1.90 -2.80
N LYS A 122 17.45 0.63 -2.41
CA LYS A 122 16.19 -0.14 -2.35
C LYS A 122 15.22 0.41 -1.31
N LEU A 123 15.70 0.78 -0.11
CA LEU A 123 14.82 1.43 0.88
C LEU A 123 14.39 2.83 0.41
N GLN A 124 15.29 3.63 -0.19
CA GLN A 124 14.93 4.94 -0.75
C GLN A 124 13.83 4.84 -1.83
N ALA A 125 13.90 3.82 -2.68
CA ALA A 125 12.86 3.55 -3.68
C ALA A 125 11.52 3.20 -3.01
N LEU A 126 11.52 2.30 -2.02
CA LEU A 126 10.31 1.93 -1.25
C LEU A 126 9.69 3.14 -0.55
N LEU A 127 10.50 3.97 0.10
CA LEU A 127 10.04 5.18 0.78
C LEU A 127 9.48 6.22 -0.19
N SER A 128 10.04 6.30 -1.40
CA SER A 128 9.54 7.20 -2.44
C SER A 128 8.18 6.75 -2.98
N GLU A 129 7.98 5.44 -3.15
CA GLU A 129 6.69 4.86 -3.53
C GLU A 129 5.61 5.08 -2.44
N GLU A 130 5.97 4.86 -1.17
CA GLU A 130 5.09 5.11 -0.03
C GLU A 130 4.72 6.60 0.09
N ALA A 131 5.64 7.52 -0.16
CA ALA A 131 5.35 8.96 -0.13
C ALA A 131 4.35 9.39 -1.21
N VAL A 132 4.40 8.78 -2.41
CA VAL A 132 3.41 9.01 -3.47
C VAL A 132 2.04 8.47 -3.06
N ASN A 133 2.00 7.27 -2.48
CA ASN A 133 0.76 6.60 -2.08
C ASN A 133 0.12 7.19 -0.81
N SER A 134 0.92 7.79 0.08
CA SER A 134 0.45 8.41 1.34
C SER A 134 0.20 9.92 1.22
N SER A 135 0.58 10.55 0.10
CA SER A 135 0.34 11.97 -0.10
C SER A 135 -1.15 12.28 -0.14
N VAL A 136 -1.59 13.25 0.67
CA VAL A 136 -2.93 13.83 0.58
C VAL A 136 -3.04 14.45 -0.81
N LEU A 137 -3.89 13.86 -1.66
CA LEU A 137 -4.17 14.39 -2.99
C LEU A 137 -4.54 15.88 -2.88
N SER A 138 -4.04 16.71 -3.79
CA SER A 138 -4.41 18.13 -3.78
C SER A 138 -5.94 18.27 -3.93
N PRO A 139 -6.56 19.33 -3.38
CA PRO A 139 -8.01 19.53 -3.49
C PRO A 139 -8.51 19.51 -4.93
N GLU A 140 -7.69 19.97 -5.89
CA GLU A 140 -7.99 19.97 -7.32
C GLU A 140 -7.98 18.55 -7.90
N VAL A 141 -6.99 17.73 -7.55
CA VAL A 141 -6.91 16.33 -7.99
C VAL A 141 -8.00 15.51 -7.32
N SER A 142 -8.20 15.68 -6.01
CA SER A 142 -9.29 15.05 -5.25
C SER A 142 -10.65 15.43 -5.83
N GLY A 143 -10.87 16.72 -6.13
CA GLY A 143 -12.12 17.19 -6.73
C GLY A 143 -12.32 16.69 -8.15
N LEU A 144 -11.26 16.57 -8.95
CA LEU A 144 -11.34 15.97 -10.29
C LEU A 144 -11.69 14.48 -10.21
N VAL A 145 -11.04 13.73 -9.32
CA VAL A 145 -11.34 12.31 -9.10
C VAL A 145 -12.77 12.13 -8.61
N GLU A 146 -13.22 12.96 -7.67
CA GLU A 146 -14.61 12.95 -7.18
C GLU A 146 -15.61 13.33 -8.29
N MET A 147 -15.29 14.30 -9.15
CA MET A 147 -16.14 14.69 -10.28
C MET A 147 -16.24 13.60 -11.34
N LEU A 148 -15.11 13.00 -11.73
CA LEU A 148 -15.07 11.85 -12.64
C LEU A 148 -15.85 10.67 -12.06
N TRP A 149 -15.78 10.49 -10.74
CA TRP A 149 -16.53 9.46 -10.02
C TRP A 149 -18.02 9.73 -10.00
N VAL A 150 -18.45 10.96 -9.67
CA VAL A 150 -19.86 11.37 -9.71
C VAL A 150 -20.43 11.24 -11.13
N GLU A 151 -19.66 11.57 -12.16
CA GLU A 151 -20.06 11.40 -13.55
C GLU A 151 -20.17 9.91 -13.93
N ALA A 152 -19.15 9.11 -13.58
CA ALA A 152 -19.12 7.67 -13.85
C ALA A 152 -20.24 6.91 -13.09
N LEU A 153 -20.56 7.31 -11.86
CA LEU A 153 -21.66 6.75 -11.05
C LEU A 153 -23.03 7.37 -11.36
N GLY A 154 -23.07 8.59 -11.90
CA GLY A 154 -24.28 9.27 -12.33
C GLY A 154 -24.98 8.54 -13.47
N LEU A 155 -24.20 7.89 -14.35
CA LEU A 155 -24.69 7.05 -15.45
C LEU A 155 -25.55 5.84 -14.96
N PRO A 156 -25.11 5.05 -13.97
CA PRO A 156 -25.96 4.02 -13.33
C PRO A 156 -27.17 4.56 -12.56
N GLY A 157 -27.08 5.72 -11.92
CA GLY A 157 -28.15 6.26 -11.05
C GLY A 157 -29.47 6.57 -11.77
N HIS A 158 -29.41 6.85 -13.07
CA HIS A 158 -30.58 7.01 -13.93
C HIS A 158 -31.12 5.68 -14.49
N THR A 159 -30.32 4.61 -14.44
CA THR A 159 -30.61 3.31 -15.06
C THR A 159 -31.09 2.27 -14.03
N VAL A 160 -30.52 2.29 -12.82
CA VAL A 160 -30.78 1.34 -11.72
C VAL A 160 -31.69 1.95 -10.67
N LEU A 161 -32.68 1.19 -10.18
CA LEU A 161 -33.66 1.62 -9.17
C LEU A 161 -33.01 1.91 -7.82
N ARG A 162 -32.02 1.10 -7.45
CA ARG A 162 -31.31 1.22 -6.19
C ARG A 162 -29.92 1.81 -6.40
N PRO A 163 -29.43 2.62 -5.44
CA PRO A 163 -28.05 3.07 -5.46
C PRO A 163 -27.09 1.87 -5.47
N VAL A 164 -26.02 1.96 -6.25
CA VAL A 164 -25.02 0.89 -6.45
C VAL A 164 -24.35 0.44 -5.13
N HIS A 165 -24.29 1.30 -4.12
CA HIS A 165 -23.78 0.96 -2.78
C HIS A 165 -24.71 0.04 -1.96
N SER A 166 -25.92 -0.24 -2.44
CA SER A 166 -26.90 -1.12 -1.76
C SER A 166 -27.05 -2.50 -2.42
N THR A 167 -26.35 -2.74 -3.54
CA THR A 167 -26.27 -4.05 -4.20
C THR A 167 -25.06 -4.81 -3.67
N SER A 168 -25.24 -6.08 -3.28
CA SER A 168 -24.15 -6.93 -2.80
C SER A 168 -23.17 -7.25 -3.93
N LEU A 169 -21.87 -7.32 -3.63
CA LEU A 169 -20.85 -7.81 -4.56
C LEU A 169 -21.24 -9.16 -5.17
N ASN A 170 -21.81 -10.05 -4.35
CA ASN A 170 -22.30 -11.35 -4.77
C ASN A 170 -23.45 -11.25 -5.80
N ASP A 171 -24.33 -10.27 -5.67
CA ASP A 171 -25.43 -10.07 -6.61
C ASP A 171 -24.92 -9.52 -7.94
N VAL A 172 -23.92 -8.63 -7.92
CA VAL A 172 -23.26 -8.12 -9.14
C VAL A 172 -22.51 -9.23 -9.87
N SER A 173 -21.71 -10.05 -9.17
CA SER A 173 -21.01 -11.19 -9.79
C SER A 173 -21.96 -12.24 -10.36
N LYS A 174 -23.08 -12.52 -9.69
CA LYS A 174 -24.12 -13.40 -10.23
C LYS A 174 -24.80 -12.81 -11.46
N ALA A 175 -25.06 -11.51 -11.47
CA ALA A 175 -25.66 -10.83 -12.61
C ALA A 175 -24.74 -10.86 -13.83
N GLU A 176 -23.43 -10.65 -13.66
CA GLU A 176 -22.43 -10.82 -14.71
C GLU A 176 -22.42 -12.25 -15.27
N GLY A 177 -22.42 -13.26 -14.38
CA GLY A 177 -22.51 -14.67 -14.80
C GLY A 177 -23.75 -14.98 -15.63
N ILE A 178 -24.90 -14.40 -15.27
CA ILE A 178 -26.14 -14.54 -16.05
C ILE A 178 -26.02 -13.90 -17.43
N LEU A 179 -25.42 -12.71 -17.55
CA LEU A 179 -25.21 -12.05 -18.85
C LEU A 179 -24.34 -12.90 -19.79
N LEU A 180 -23.29 -13.55 -19.25
CA LEU A 180 -22.46 -14.49 -20.01
C LEU A 180 -23.26 -15.69 -20.53
N LEU A 181 -24.13 -16.26 -19.68
CA LEU A 181 -25.03 -17.36 -20.08
C LEU A 181 -26.01 -16.90 -21.16
N VAL A 182 -26.63 -15.73 -21.01
CA VAL A 182 -27.56 -15.17 -22.01
C VAL A 182 -26.85 -14.96 -23.36
N LYS A 183 -25.61 -14.48 -23.35
CA LYS A 183 -24.80 -14.25 -24.55
C LYS A 183 -24.50 -15.55 -25.30
N GLU A 184 -24.21 -16.62 -24.58
CA GLU A 184 -23.96 -17.95 -25.14
C GLU A 184 -25.24 -18.55 -25.75
N VAL A 185 -26.35 -18.48 -25.01
CA VAL A 185 -27.68 -18.93 -25.45
C VAL A 185 -28.13 -18.17 -26.71
N LEU A 186 -27.90 -16.85 -26.75
CA LEU A 186 -28.22 -16.01 -27.90
C LEU A 186 -27.37 -16.35 -29.13
N ARG A 187 -26.09 -16.70 -28.94
CA ARG A 187 -25.19 -17.10 -30.04
C ARG A 187 -25.55 -18.48 -30.60
N ASN A 188 -26.03 -19.38 -29.76
CA ASN A 188 -26.37 -20.75 -30.12
C ASN A 188 -27.78 -20.90 -30.73
N GLY A 189 -28.55 -19.82 -30.81
CA GLY A 189 -29.84 -19.79 -31.50
C GLY A 189 -30.99 -20.44 -30.71
N GLU A 190 -30.90 -20.45 -29.39
CA GLU A 190 -31.90 -21.00 -28.47
C GLU A 190 -33.21 -20.19 -28.44
N THR A 191 -34.22 -20.72 -27.76
CA THR A 191 -35.57 -20.10 -27.67
C THR A 191 -35.57 -18.74 -26.98
N GLU A 192 -36.36 -17.80 -27.49
CA GLU A 192 -36.52 -16.45 -26.91
C GLU A 192 -37.03 -16.53 -25.46
N GLU A 193 -37.85 -17.53 -25.14
CA GLU A 193 -38.37 -17.79 -23.80
C GLU A 193 -37.27 -18.08 -22.77
N GLN A 194 -36.24 -18.85 -23.15
CA GLN A 194 -35.07 -19.10 -22.28
C GLN A 194 -34.26 -17.83 -22.04
N VAL A 195 -34.01 -17.07 -23.12
CA VAL A 195 -33.28 -15.79 -23.06
C VAL A 195 -34.00 -14.79 -22.14
N GLN A 196 -35.32 -14.67 -22.27
CA GLN A 196 -36.13 -13.79 -21.45
C GLN A 196 -36.17 -14.22 -19.97
N THR A 197 -36.21 -15.53 -19.71
CA THR A 197 -36.20 -16.08 -18.34
C THR A 197 -34.89 -15.72 -17.62
N MET A 198 -33.75 -15.90 -18.29
CA MET A 198 -32.43 -15.55 -17.73
C MET A 198 -32.29 -14.03 -17.54
N MET A 199 -32.79 -13.22 -18.48
CA MET A 199 -32.81 -11.76 -18.33
C MET A 199 -33.70 -11.29 -17.18
N ALA A 200 -34.81 -11.97 -16.91
CA ALA A 200 -35.63 -11.68 -15.74
C ALA A 200 -34.87 -11.92 -14.43
N GLU A 201 -34.04 -12.96 -14.37
CA GLU A 201 -33.17 -13.21 -13.22
C GLU A 201 -32.10 -12.11 -13.06
N PHE A 202 -31.49 -11.65 -14.16
CA PHE A 202 -30.60 -10.49 -14.15
C PHE A 202 -31.27 -9.25 -13.57
N TYR A 203 -32.47 -8.90 -14.03
CA TYR A 203 -33.21 -7.72 -13.53
C TYR A 203 -33.69 -7.87 -12.08
N ARG A 204 -33.80 -9.09 -11.57
CA ARG A 204 -34.06 -9.35 -10.15
C ARG A 204 -32.85 -9.03 -9.28
N LEU A 205 -31.65 -9.35 -9.76
CA LEU A 205 -30.38 -9.06 -9.06
C LEU A 205 -30.00 -7.59 -9.13
N ILE A 206 -30.20 -6.95 -10.30
CA ILE A 206 -29.94 -5.52 -10.51
C ILE A 206 -31.24 -4.85 -10.98
N PRO A 207 -32.07 -4.34 -10.06
CA PRO A 207 -33.35 -3.73 -10.42
C PRO A 207 -33.18 -2.43 -11.21
N HIS A 208 -33.82 -2.31 -12.38
CA HIS A 208 -33.72 -1.15 -13.28
C HIS A 208 -34.94 -0.23 -13.21
N ARG A 209 -34.76 1.10 -13.39
CA ARG A 209 -35.83 2.11 -13.26
C ARG A 209 -36.90 2.02 -14.35
N ALA A 210 -36.50 1.55 -15.53
CA ALA A 210 -37.40 1.26 -16.63
C ALA A 210 -37.36 -0.24 -16.91
N THR A 211 -38.53 -0.85 -17.05
CA THR A 211 -38.67 -2.20 -17.61
C THR A 211 -38.32 -2.14 -19.10
N PRO A 212 -37.40 -2.97 -19.60
CA PRO A 212 -37.08 -2.95 -21.01
C PRO A 212 -38.15 -3.72 -21.77
N ALA A 213 -38.94 -2.99 -22.56
CA ALA A 213 -39.68 -3.56 -23.70
C ALA A 213 -38.75 -3.81 -24.91
N GLU A 214 -37.42 -3.72 -24.73
CA GLU A 214 -36.42 -3.86 -25.77
C GLU A 214 -36.06 -5.34 -25.97
N LYS A 215 -36.02 -5.79 -27.23
CA LYS A 215 -35.60 -7.15 -27.58
C LYS A 215 -34.16 -7.39 -27.11
N VAL A 216 -33.90 -8.57 -26.55
CA VAL A 216 -32.56 -8.95 -26.10
C VAL A 216 -31.64 -9.07 -27.32
N SER A 217 -30.56 -8.29 -27.31
CA SER A 217 -29.58 -8.21 -28.39
C SER A 217 -28.17 -8.17 -27.81
N LEU A 218 -27.16 -8.56 -28.59
CA LEU A 218 -25.76 -8.48 -28.16
C LEU A 218 -25.35 -7.06 -27.73
N ARG A 219 -25.93 -6.03 -28.37
CA ARG A 219 -25.70 -4.63 -28.00
C ARG A 219 -26.30 -4.28 -26.64
N LEU A 220 -27.48 -4.82 -26.34
CA LEU A 220 -28.09 -4.66 -25.01
C LEU A 220 -27.25 -5.36 -23.95
N LEU A 221 -26.80 -6.59 -24.22
CA LEU A 221 -25.94 -7.35 -23.29
C LEU A 221 -24.64 -6.61 -23.00
N ALA A 222 -23.95 -6.08 -24.01
CA ALA A 222 -22.74 -5.28 -23.82
C ALA A 222 -22.99 -4.09 -22.87
N LYS A 223 -24.10 -3.35 -23.06
CA LYS A 223 -24.47 -2.26 -22.14
C LYS A 223 -24.76 -2.73 -20.72
N LYS A 224 -25.26 -3.95 -20.54
CA LYS A 224 -25.50 -4.54 -19.21
C LYS A 224 -24.20 -5.04 -18.58
N GLU A 225 -23.27 -5.58 -19.38
CA GLU A 225 -21.92 -5.95 -18.96
C GLU A 225 -21.18 -4.70 -18.45
N ASP A 226 -21.22 -3.60 -19.21
CA ASP A 226 -20.65 -2.30 -18.81
C ASP A 226 -21.22 -1.82 -17.47
N LEU A 227 -22.54 -1.99 -17.26
CA LEU A 227 -23.19 -1.64 -16.00
C LEU A 227 -22.70 -2.49 -14.83
N CYS A 228 -22.52 -3.80 -15.02
CA CYS A 228 -21.96 -4.69 -13.98
C CYS A 228 -20.53 -4.29 -13.62
N LEU A 229 -19.68 -3.98 -14.60
CA LEU A 229 -18.31 -3.55 -14.38
C LEU A 229 -18.24 -2.26 -13.56
N VAL A 230 -19.01 -1.24 -13.95
CA VAL A 230 -19.08 0.02 -13.20
C VAL A 230 -19.62 -0.21 -11.78
N SER A 231 -20.58 -1.13 -11.62
CA SER A 231 -21.13 -1.49 -10.32
C SER A 231 -20.12 -2.21 -9.42
N LEU A 232 -19.31 -3.10 -9.99
CA LEU A 232 -18.26 -3.83 -9.28
C LEU A 232 -17.17 -2.87 -8.78
N CYS A 233 -16.69 -1.98 -9.67
CA CYS A 233 -15.72 -0.95 -9.32
C CYS A 233 -16.24 -0.03 -8.20
N ALA A 234 -17.52 0.31 -8.20
CA ALA A 234 -18.14 1.11 -7.16
C ALA A 234 -18.15 0.42 -5.78
N VAL A 235 -18.44 -0.88 -5.74
CA VAL A 235 -18.51 -1.65 -4.49
C VAL A 235 -17.11 -1.92 -3.93
N GLU A 236 -16.15 -2.33 -4.76
CA GLU A 236 -14.76 -2.60 -4.33
C GLU A 236 -14.07 -1.34 -3.80
N PHE A 237 -14.24 -0.21 -4.48
CA PHE A 237 -13.65 1.05 -4.05
C PHE A 237 -14.30 1.58 -2.76
N SER A 238 -15.61 1.39 -2.58
CA SER A 238 -16.29 1.73 -1.32
C SER A 238 -15.73 0.94 -0.15
N LEU A 239 -15.42 -0.35 -0.34
CA LEU A 239 -14.80 -1.17 0.70
C LEU A 239 -13.37 -0.71 1.03
N GLN A 240 -12.58 -0.32 0.03
CA GLN A 240 -11.19 0.11 0.21
C GLN A 240 -11.07 1.53 0.82
N PHE A 241 -11.94 2.47 0.44
CA PHE A 241 -11.84 3.87 0.88
C PHE A 241 -12.69 4.23 2.10
N VAL A 242 -13.81 3.55 2.34
CA VAL A 242 -14.62 3.74 3.57
C VAL A 242 -14.03 2.93 4.72
N GLY A 243 -13.51 1.73 4.45
CA GLY A 243 -12.83 0.90 5.47
C GLY A 243 -11.54 1.51 6.02
N GLY A 244 -10.89 2.39 5.26
CA GLY A 244 -9.69 3.12 5.70
C GLY A 244 -9.96 4.37 6.57
N ARG A 245 -11.23 4.73 6.82
CA ARG A 245 -11.60 5.96 7.54
C ARG A 245 -12.09 5.74 8.98
N GLU A 246 -12.16 4.49 9.47
CA GLU A 246 -12.69 4.16 10.81
C GLU A 246 -11.65 3.78 11.90
N GLU A 247 -10.33 3.81 11.65
CA GLU A 247 -9.32 3.70 12.74
C GLU A 247 -8.75 5.06 13.17
N GLY A 248 -9.63 6.04 13.34
CA GLY A 248 -9.32 7.38 13.84
C GLY A 248 -10.12 7.75 15.07
N SER A 249 -10.19 6.87 16.07
CA SER A 249 -10.76 7.20 17.38
C SER A 249 -9.80 6.79 18.50
N PHE A 250 -8.80 7.63 18.74
CA PHE A 250 -8.14 7.71 20.04
C PHE A 250 -8.80 8.86 20.81
N HIS A 251 -9.74 8.52 21.68
CA HIS A 251 -10.14 9.40 22.77
C HIS A 251 -9.11 9.30 23.90
N ILE A 252 -8.40 10.41 24.10
CA ILE A 252 -7.73 10.95 25.31
C ILE A 252 -7.14 9.94 26.30
#